data_AF-A0A8B9WU73-F1
#
_entry.id   AF-A0A8B9WU73-F1
#
_cell.length_a   1.000
_cell.length_b   1.000
_cell.length_c   1.000
_cell.angle_alpha   90.00
_cell.angle_beta   90.00
_cell.angle_gamma   90.00
#
_symmetry.space_group_name_H-M   'P 1'
#
loop_
_entity.id
_entity.type
_entity.pdbx_description
1 polymer ?
#
loop_
_entity_poly.entity_id
_entity_poly.type
_entity_poly.pdbx_seq_one_letter_code
_entity_poly.pdbx_strand_id
1 'polypeptide(L)'
;PAPCALPLARPAPARPAPARWWYLPRGFTFTPTTPVRLVPAAIPWVGEWPAMLPTSPSQERQNYRPECEAALNSHTTLEFHASFQCLAVAFYLDHDDVGLKHFSHFFLLRSNEHSKTAESLMFLQIQRGGRICFLDIRKPETQQWKSGLQAMLDTLYLEKCVNQSLLDLYQLATNSSDAHLCNFLETGYLDQQDKFIKELGDHVSNLSNVGSPEGSLADYILDKLTVGDSNKED
;
A
#
# COMPACT_ATOMS: atom_id res chain seq x y z
N PRO A 1 -66.71 6.53 -34.13
CA PRO A 1 -65.83 6.05 -35.22
C PRO A 1 -64.36 6.39 -34.94
N ALA A 2 -63.52 5.37 -35.09
CA ALA A 2 -62.05 5.36 -35.03
C ALA A 2 -61.35 5.44 -33.65
N PRO A 3 -60.21 4.70 -33.49
CA PRO A 3 -59.78 4.12 -32.22
C PRO A 3 -58.36 4.52 -31.76
N CYS A 4 -58.00 4.03 -30.57
CA CYS A 4 -56.67 3.81 -29.96
C CYS A 4 -55.39 4.25 -30.70
N ALA A 5 -54.55 5.00 -29.99
CA ALA A 5 -53.10 5.06 -30.23
C ALA A 5 -52.35 4.98 -28.88
N LEU A 6 -51.57 3.92 -28.68
CA LEU A 6 -50.59 3.76 -27.61
C LEU A 6 -49.38 4.69 -27.86
N PRO A 7 -48.73 5.24 -26.82
CA PRO A 7 -47.47 5.94 -27.00
C PRO A 7 -46.30 4.95 -27.17
N LEU A 8 -45.53 5.16 -28.23
CA LEU A 8 -44.28 4.47 -28.58
C LEU A 8 -43.23 4.57 -27.46
N ALA A 9 -42.68 3.42 -27.06
CA ALA A 9 -41.55 3.33 -26.14
C ALA A 9 -40.27 3.92 -26.77
N ARG A 10 -39.54 4.75 -26.01
CA ARG A 10 -38.20 5.22 -26.37
C ARG A 10 -37.18 4.07 -26.24
N PRO A 11 -36.20 3.94 -27.16
CA PRO A 11 -35.13 2.96 -27.00
C PRO A 11 -34.13 3.40 -25.92
N ALA A 12 -33.68 2.44 -25.11
CA ALA A 12 -32.65 2.63 -24.09
C ALA A 12 -31.25 2.83 -24.74
N PRO A 13 -30.34 3.59 -24.10
CA PRO A 13 -28.98 3.76 -24.61
C PRO A 13 -28.17 2.45 -24.53
N ALA A 14 -27.40 2.18 -25.59
CA ALA A 14 -26.55 1.01 -25.73
C ALA A 14 -25.41 1.00 -24.70
N ARG A 15 -25.18 -0.16 -24.07
CA ARG A 15 -23.99 -0.41 -23.24
C ARG A 15 -22.74 -0.50 -24.13
N PRO A 16 -21.60 0.10 -23.74
CA PRO A 16 -20.35 -0.12 -24.45
C PRO A 16 -19.85 -1.55 -24.21
N ALA A 17 -19.36 -2.18 -25.28
CA ALA A 17 -18.79 -3.52 -25.26
C ALA A 17 -17.44 -3.54 -24.51
N PRO A 18 -17.10 -4.62 -23.78
CA PRO A 18 -15.77 -4.75 -23.20
C PRO A 18 -14.71 -5.00 -24.28
N ALA A 19 -13.60 -4.26 -24.18
CA ALA A 19 -12.43 -4.41 -25.01
C ALA A 19 -11.82 -5.82 -24.87
N ARG A 20 -11.56 -6.45 -26.02
CA ARG A 20 -10.88 -7.75 -26.14
C ARG A 20 -9.40 -7.61 -25.77
N TRP A 21 -8.97 -8.40 -24.79
CA TRP A 21 -7.56 -8.75 -24.59
C TRP A 21 -7.35 -10.25 -24.83
N TRP A 22 -6.11 -10.62 -25.12
CA TRP A 22 -5.65 -11.70 -25.99
C TRP A 22 -5.91 -13.14 -25.53
N TYR A 23 -5.86 -14.04 -26.52
CA TYR A 23 -6.03 -15.49 -26.48
C TYR A 23 -5.08 -16.24 -25.53
N LEU A 24 -5.64 -17.20 -24.79
CA LEU A 24 -4.95 -18.41 -24.28
C LEU A 24 -5.87 -19.64 -24.52
N PRO A 25 -5.31 -20.84 -24.75
CA PRO A 25 -6.02 -21.97 -25.36
C PRO A 25 -6.99 -22.71 -24.43
N ARG A 26 -7.98 -23.33 -25.07
CA ARG A 26 -9.11 -24.10 -24.49
C ARG A 26 -8.67 -25.33 -23.71
N GLY A 27 -9.36 -25.58 -22.59
CA GLY A 27 -9.52 -26.89 -21.97
C GLY A 27 -10.20 -26.77 -20.61
N PHE A 28 -11.25 -27.55 -20.36
CA PHE A 28 -12.13 -27.62 -19.18
C PHE A 28 -13.39 -26.74 -19.18
N THR A 29 -14.51 -27.42 -19.47
CA THR A 29 -15.87 -26.99 -19.12
C THR A 29 -16.08 -27.16 -17.62
N PHE A 30 -16.45 -26.09 -16.91
CA PHE A 30 -16.93 -26.18 -15.52
C PHE A 30 -18.37 -25.67 -15.45
N THR A 31 -19.30 -26.56 -15.11
CA THR A 31 -20.69 -26.21 -14.79
C THR A 31 -20.77 -25.59 -13.39
N PRO A 32 -21.61 -24.57 -13.15
CA PRO A 32 -21.65 -23.90 -11.85
C PRO A 32 -22.62 -24.62 -10.91
N THR A 33 -22.12 -25.09 -9.77
CA THR A 33 -22.98 -25.37 -8.61
C THR A 33 -22.15 -25.28 -7.34
N THR A 34 -22.00 -24.05 -6.84
CA THR A 34 -21.88 -23.65 -5.43
C THR A 34 -21.46 -22.18 -5.35
N PRO A 35 -21.90 -21.42 -4.33
CA PRO A 35 -21.61 -20.00 -4.23
C PRO A 35 -20.13 -19.79 -3.95
N VAL A 36 -19.50 -18.92 -4.73
CA VAL A 36 -18.09 -18.53 -4.61
C VAL A 36 -17.89 -17.89 -3.24
N ARG A 37 -17.27 -18.65 -2.34
CA ARG A 37 -16.63 -18.11 -1.14
C ARG A 37 -15.44 -17.29 -1.65
N LEU A 38 -15.55 -15.97 -1.59
CA LEU A 38 -14.41 -15.07 -1.80
C LEU A 38 -13.35 -15.44 -0.77
N VAL A 39 -12.34 -16.20 -1.19
CA VAL A 39 -11.09 -16.36 -0.46
C VAL A 39 -10.31 -15.07 -0.71
N PRO A 40 -10.00 -14.26 0.31
CA PRO A 40 -9.12 -13.11 0.11
C PRO A 40 -7.75 -13.64 -0.32
N ALA A 41 -7.12 -12.99 -1.30
CA ALA A 41 -5.71 -13.19 -1.59
C ALA A 41 -4.92 -12.76 -0.34
N ALA A 42 -4.62 -13.72 0.53
CA ALA A 42 -3.83 -13.48 1.72
C ALA A 42 -2.42 -13.14 1.29
N ILE A 43 -1.97 -11.92 1.62
CA ILE A 43 -0.55 -11.61 1.64
C ILE A 43 0.08 -12.59 2.66
N PRO A 44 1.06 -13.45 2.31
CA PRO A 44 1.37 -14.69 3.06
C PRO A 44 1.88 -14.53 4.50
N TRP A 45 2.06 -13.30 4.97
CA TRP A 45 2.80 -12.96 6.18
C TRP A 45 1.91 -12.53 7.35
N VAL A 46 0.61 -12.28 7.17
CA VAL A 46 -0.28 -11.92 8.29
C VAL A 46 -0.72 -13.22 8.98
N GLY A 47 -0.11 -13.54 10.12
CA GLY A 47 -0.41 -14.73 10.91
C GLY A 47 -1.86 -14.75 11.43
N GLU A 48 -2.32 -15.93 11.85
CA GLU A 48 -3.68 -16.15 12.37
C GLU A 48 -4.05 -15.18 13.50
N TRP A 49 -5.29 -14.69 13.45
CA TRP A 49 -5.77 -13.60 14.28
C TRP A 49 -6.26 -14.15 15.62
N PRO A 50 -5.85 -13.58 16.76
CA PRO A 50 -6.44 -13.96 18.04
C PRO A 50 -7.92 -13.57 18.05
N ALA A 51 -8.79 -14.55 18.33
CA ALA A 51 -10.22 -14.32 18.49
C ALA A 51 -10.46 -13.42 19.72
N MET A 52 -10.70 -12.13 19.49
CA MET A 52 -11.10 -11.22 20.57
C MET A 52 -12.51 -11.56 21.06
N LEU A 53 -12.69 -11.56 22.37
CA LEU A 53 -13.98 -11.78 23.02
C LEU A 53 -15.02 -10.74 22.55
N PRO A 54 -16.32 -11.11 22.46
CA PRO A 54 -17.35 -10.19 22.01
C PRO A 54 -17.53 -9.05 23.01
N THR A 55 -16.94 -7.91 22.69
CA THR A 55 -17.15 -6.64 23.40
C THR A 55 -18.38 -5.97 22.81
N SER A 56 -19.23 -5.37 23.63
CA SER A 56 -20.34 -4.55 23.15
C SER A 56 -19.82 -3.43 22.22
N PRO A 57 -20.50 -3.16 21.09
CA PRO A 57 -20.04 -2.17 20.12
C PRO A 57 -19.92 -0.78 20.76
N SER A 58 -18.95 0.01 20.31
CA SER A 58 -18.80 1.40 20.76
C SER A 58 -20.06 2.22 20.46
N GLN A 59 -20.38 3.19 21.32
CA GLN A 59 -21.47 4.15 21.11
C GLN A 59 -21.25 4.99 19.84
N GLU A 60 -19.99 5.24 19.48
CA GLU A 60 -19.59 6.05 18.33
C GLU A 60 -19.55 5.27 17.02
N ARG A 61 -19.72 3.94 17.07
CA ARG A 61 -19.57 3.08 15.89
C ARG A 61 -20.77 3.21 14.96
N GLN A 62 -20.56 3.80 13.79
CA GLN A 62 -21.56 3.91 12.74
C GLN A 62 -20.98 3.58 11.37
N ASN A 63 -21.66 2.69 10.62
CA ASN A 63 -21.26 2.24 9.29
C ASN A 63 -19.78 1.80 9.20
N TYR A 64 -19.29 1.11 10.23
CA TYR A 64 -17.90 0.65 10.31
C TYR A 64 -17.86 -0.86 10.50
N ARG A 65 -17.56 -1.57 9.42
CA ARG A 65 -17.62 -3.03 9.40
C ARG A 65 -16.44 -3.67 10.14
N PRO A 66 -16.65 -4.80 10.86
CA PRO A 66 -15.56 -5.50 11.55
C PRO A 66 -14.41 -5.87 10.60
N GLU A 67 -14.71 -6.17 9.33
CA GLU A 67 -13.70 -6.48 8.32
C GLU A 67 -12.82 -5.25 7.97
N CYS A 68 -13.39 -4.04 7.95
CA CYS A 68 -12.62 -2.81 7.74
C CYS A 68 -11.76 -2.48 8.97
N GLU A 69 -12.31 -2.65 10.17
CA GLU A 69 -11.60 -2.48 11.46
C GLU A 69 -10.37 -3.38 11.56
N ALA A 70 -10.59 -4.64 11.21
CA ALA A 70 -9.61 -5.68 11.05
C ALA A 70 -8.50 -5.27 10.06
N ALA A 71 -8.88 -4.94 8.83
CA ALA A 71 -7.94 -4.59 7.77
C ALA A 71 -7.13 -3.33 8.11
N LEU A 72 -7.74 -2.35 8.77
CA LEU A 72 -7.07 -1.13 9.20
C LEU A 72 -6.00 -1.42 10.25
N ASN A 73 -6.29 -2.24 11.27
CA ASN A 73 -5.27 -2.70 12.24
C ASN A 73 -4.09 -3.43 11.57
N SER A 74 -4.39 -4.27 10.58
CA SER A 74 -3.36 -5.00 9.81
C SER A 74 -2.49 -4.03 9.01
N HIS A 75 -3.11 -3.04 8.37
CA HIS A 75 -2.41 -2.04 7.58
C HIS A 75 -1.57 -1.10 8.46
N THR A 76 -2.08 -0.66 9.62
CA THR A 76 -1.28 0.06 10.64
C THR A 76 -0.03 -0.69 11.05
N THR A 77 -0.13 -2.03 11.22
CA THR A 77 1.04 -2.86 11.55
C THR A 77 2.04 -2.90 10.38
N LEU A 78 1.55 -2.95 9.15
CA LEU A 78 2.39 -2.90 7.94
C LEU A 78 3.13 -1.56 7.82
N GLU A 79 2.48 -0.44 8.14
CA GLU A 79 3.10 0.89 8.16
C GLU A 79 4.22 0.98 9.22
N PHE A 80 4.00 0.45 10.43
CA PHE A 80 5.08 0.36 11.41
C PHE A 80 6.22 -0.56 10.97
N HIS A 81 5.92 -1.64 10.25
CA HIS A 81 6.97 -2.49 9.68
C HIS A 81 7.76 -1.76 8.59
N ALA A 82 7.09 -1.01 7.71
CA ALA A 82 7.74 -0.19 6.69
C ALA A 82 8.62 0.89 7.31
N SER A 83 8.13 1.54 8.38
CA SER A 83 8.90 2.47 9.20
C SER A 83 10.17 1.81 9.75
N PHE A 84 10.06 0.65 10.38
CA PHE A 84 11.20 -0.07 10.95
C PHE A 84 12.21 -0.53 9.89
N GLN A 85 11.73 -0.93 8.72
CA GLN A 85 12.60 -1.31 7.60
C GLN A 85 13.36 -0.09 7.06
N CYS A 86 12.70 1.05 6.86
CA CYS A 86 13.37 2.29 6.47
C CYS A 86 14.42 2.72 7.50
N LEU A 87 14.09 2.61 8.79
CA LEU A 87 15.04 2.90 9.88
C LEU A 87 16.28 1.99 9.81
N ALA A 88 16.08 0.69 9.60
CA ALA A 88 17.19 -0.26 9.48
C ALA A 88 18.07 0.02 8.26
N VAL A 89 17.46 0.37 7.12
CA VAL A 89 18.19 0.79 5.91
C VAL A 89 19.01 2.06 6.19
N ALA A 90 18.40 3.06 6.83
CA ALA A 90 19.08 4.32 7.12
C ALA A 90 20.37 4.13 7.94
N PHE A 91 20.31 3.33 9.01
CA PHE A 91 21.47 3.07 9.85
C PHE A 91 22.51 2.16 9.19
N TYR A 92 22.08 1.26 8.29
CA TYR A 92 23.04 0.51 7.47
C TYR A 92 23.81 1.45 6.54
N LEU A 93 23.13 2.41 5.90
CA LEU A 93 23.76 3.31 4.94
C LEU A 93 24.68 4.37 5.57
N ASP A 94 24.44 4.73 6.84
CA ASP A 94 25.31 5.64 7.61
C ASP A 94 26.52 4.95 8.24
N HIS A 95 26.57 3.61 8.21
CA HIS A 95 27.69 2.86 8.76
C HIS A 95 29.01 3.26 8.08
N ASP A 96 30.13 3.19 8.80
CA ASP A 96 31.41 3.78 8.40
C ASP A 96 32.04 3.13 7.15
N ASP A 97 31.71 1.86 6.90
CA ASP A 97 32.12 1.11 5.71
C ASP A 97 31.23 1.36 4.47
N VAL A 98 30.07 2.03 4.62
CA VAL A 98 29.16 2.40 3.53
C VAL A 98 29.18 3.91 3.25
N GLY A 99 28.94 4.74 4.26
CA GLY A 99 29.11 6.20 4.18
C GLY A 99 28.16 6.98 3.27
N LEU A 100 26.94 6.50 3.02
CA LEU A 100 25.93 7.12 2.15
C LEU A 100 24.93 7.98 2.97
N LYS A 101 25.41 9.13 3.43
CA LYS A 101 24.71 9.97 4.43
C LYS A 101 23.40 10.59 3.95
N HIS A 102 23.30 11.01 2.69
CA HIS A 102 22.06 11.62 2.20
C HIS A 102 21.00 10.54 2.00
N PHE A 103 21.39 9.36 1.50
CA PHE A 103 20.48 8.22 1.47
C PHE A 103 20.03 7.83 2.88
N SER A 104 20.94 7.78 3.85
CA SER A 104 20.56 7.55 5.25
C SER A 104 19.50 8.55 5.73
N HIS A 105 19.74 9.84 5.52
CA HIS A 105 18.79 10.89 5.87
C HIS A 105 17.43 10.74 5.18
N PHE A 106 17.42 10.45 3.88
CA PHE A 106 16.21 10.16 3.13
C PHE A 106 15.40 9.04 3.78
N PHE A 107 16.05 7.91 4.08
CA PHE A 107 15.37 6.78 4.74
C PHE A 107 14.92 7.08 6.19
N LEU A 108 15.62 7.95 6.93
CA LEU A 108 15.13 8.44 8.22
C LEU A 108 13.84 9.26 8.06
N LEU A 109 13.77 10.13 7.04
CA LEU A 109 12.56 10.88 6.73
C LEU A 109 11.40 9.93 6.39
N ARG A 110 11.66 8.93 5.54
CA ARG A 110 10.68 7.91 5.18
C ARG A 110 10.19 7.11 6.37
N SER A 111 11.09 6.70 7.26
CA SER A 111 10.74 6.04 8.51
C SER A 111 9.75 6.86 9.34
N ASN A 112 9.98 8.18 9.45
CA ASN A 112 9.10 9.08 10.18
C ASN A 112 7.74 9.26 9.51
N GLU A 113 7.69 9.33 8.17
CA GLU A 113 6.44 9.43 7.41
C GLU A 113 5.55 8.20 7.61
N HIS A 114 6.11 6.98 7.51
CA HIS A 114 5.35 5.75 7.79
C HIS A 114 4.83 5.70 9.23
N SER A 115 5.63 6.12 10.21
CA SER A 115 5.17 6.20 11.61
C SER A 115 4.00 7.19 11.76
N LYS A 116 4.06 8.37 11.12
CA LYS A 116 2.95 9.35 11.13
C LYS A 116 1.70 8.79 10.45
N THR A 117 1.86 8.04 9.35
CA THR A 117 0.75 7.35 8.68
C THR A 117 0.11 6.32 9.60
N ALA A 118 0.91 5.49 10.28
CA ALA A 118 0.41 4.51 11.24
C ALA A 118 -0.36 5.17 12.39
N GLU A 119 0.16 6.24 12.97
CA GLU A 119 -0.51 7.02 14.02
C GLU A 119 -1.85 7.61 13.53
N SER A 120 -1.88 8.19 12.32
CA SER A 120 -3.10 8.74 11.73
C SER A 120 -4.18 7.68 11.52
N LEU A 121 -3.79 6.47 11.08
CA LEU A 121 -4.69 5.32 10.98
C LEU A 121 -5.23 4.90 12.36
N MET A 122 -4.40 4.91 13.40
CA MET A 122 -4.85 4.62 14.78
C MET A 122 -5.85 5.66 15.29
N PHE A 123 -5.65 6.95 14.99
CA PHE A 123 -6.64 7.99 15.29
C PHE A 123 -7.96 7.75 14.57
N LEU A 124 -7.93 7.38 13.29
CA LEU A 124 -9.14 7.02 12.55
C LEU A 124 -9.85 5.80 13.18
N GLN A 125 -9.09 4.78 13.59
CA GLN A 125 -9.65 3.59 14.25
C GLN A 125 -10.45 3.96 15.50
N ILE A 126 -9.88 4.83 16.34
CA ILE A 126 -10.55 5.34 17.56
C ILE A 126 -11.79 6.15 17.18
N GLN A 127 -11.65 7.10 16.24
CA GLN A 127 -12.73 7.97 15.80
C GLN A 127 -13.94 7.21 15.25
N ARG A 128 -13.72 6.07 14.59
CA ARG A 128 -14.79 5.23 14.03
C ARG A 128 -15.40 4.25 15.05
N GLY A 129 -14.98 4.33 16.32
CA GLY A 129 -15.43 3.43 17.40
C GLY A 129 -14.86 2.02 17.29
N GLY A 130 -13.77 1.84 16.56
CA GLY A 130 -13.02 0.60 16.45
C GLY A 130 -12.16 0.32 17.70
N ARG A 131 -11.43 -0.79 17.65
CA ARG A 131 -10.45 -1.20 18.65
C ARG A 131 -9.10 -1.35 17.96
N ILE A 132 -8.09 -0.71 18.55
CA ILE A 132 -6.72 -0.86 18.12
C ILE A 132 -6.21 -2.22 18.62
N CYS A 133 -5.68 -3.02 17.70
CA CYS A 133 -4.96 -4.24 18.02
C CYS A 133 -3.47 -4.02 17.77
N PHE A 134 -2.67 -3.99 18.82
CA PHE A 134 -1.22 -3.96 18.68
C PHE A 134 -0.72 -5.35 18.31
N LEU A 135 -0.21 -5.49 17.09
CA LEU A 135 0.38 -6.72 16.57
C LEU A 135 1.91 -6.63 16.65
N ASP A 136 2.57 -7.78 16.59
CA ASP A 136 4.02 -7.84 16.56
C ASP A 136 4.58 -7.19 15.27
N ILE A 137 5.46 -6.21 15.44
CA ILE A 137 6.22 -5.62 14.34
C ILE A 137 7.40 -6.54 14.05
N ARG A 138 7.36 -7.24 12.91
CA ARG A 138 8.45 -8.13 12.52
C ARG A 138 9.71 -7.33 12.19
N LYS A 139 10.85 -7.92 12.54
CA LYS A 139 12.15 -7.41 12.09
C LYS A 139 12.25 -7.44 10.55
N PRO A 140 13.01 -6.52 9.94
CA PRO A 140 13.33 -6.60 8.52
C PRO A 140 13.99 -7.95 8.17
N GLU A 141 13.63 -8.51 7.02
CA GLU A 141 14.18 -9.80 6.56
C GLU A 141 15.68 -9.69 6.25
N THR A 142 16.07 -8.57 5.66
CA THR A 142 17.45 -8.21 5.36
C THR A 142 17.93 -7.17 6.36
N GLN A 143 19.09 -7.41 6.99
CA GLN A 143 19.75 -6.46 7.89
C GLN A 143 21.15 -6.07 7.41
N GLN A 144 21.58 -6.64 6.28
CA GLN A 144 22.84 -6.35 5.61
C GLN A 144 22.53 -6.24 4.12
N TRP A 145 22.61 -5.03 3.59
CA TRP A 145 22.46 -4.82 2.15
C TRP A 145 23.83 -4.96 1.48
N LYS A 146 23.84 -5.22 0.17
CA LYS A 146 25.11 -5.33 -0.58
C LYS A 146 25.56 -3.99 -1.16
N SER A 147 24.63 -3.06 -1.34
CA SER A 147 24.82 -1.73 -1.93
C SER A 147 23.60 -0.85 -1.65
N GLY A 148 23.73 0.47 -1.89
CA GLY A 148 22.60 1.40 -1.83
C GLY A 148 21.50 1.01 -2.82
N LEU A 149 21.88 0.53 -4.01
CA LEU A 149 20.92 0.01 -5.00
C LEU A 149 20.08 -1.16 -4.47
N GLN A 150 20.68 -2.13 -3.77
CA GLN A 150 19.90 -3.25 -3.20
C GLN A 150 18.92 -2.75 -2.14
N ALA A 151 19.35 -1.82 -1.28
CA ALA A 151 18.47 -1.22 -0.27
C ALA A 151 17.29 -0.46 -0.91
N MET A 152 17.53 0.25 -2.01
CA MET A 152 16.49 0.93 -2.78
C MET A 152 15.51 -0.05 -3.43
N LEU A 153 16.00 -1.16 -4.01
CA LEU A 153 15.16 -2.19 -4.60
C LEU A 153 14.28 -2.89 -3.56
N ASP A 154 14.85 -3.25 -2.40
CA ASP A 154 14.12 -3.89 -1.31
C ASP A 154 13.03 -2.96 -0.75
N THR A 155 13.34 -1.68 -0.59
CA THR A 155 12.36 -0.68 -0.16
C THR A 155 11.28 -0.49 -1.22
N LEU A 156 11.64 -0.35 -2.50
CA LEU A 156 10.67 -0.22 -3.59
C LEU A 156 9.71 -1.42 -3.66
N TYR A 157 10.19 -2.63 -3.35
CA TYR A 157 9.34 -3.80 -3.24
C TYR A 157 8.36 -3.68 -2.06
N LEU A 158 8.85 -3.31 -0.88
CA LEU A 158 8.02 -3.09 0.31
C LEU A 158 6.94 -2.04 0.05
N GLU A 159 7.26 -0.92 -0.58
CA GLU A 159 6.29 0.15 -0.89
C GLU A 159 5.19 -0.30 -1.85
N LYS A 160 5.51 -1.20 -2.78
CA LYS A 160 4.49 -1.80 -3.64
C LYS A 160 3.57 -2.72 -2.83
N CYS A 161 4.08 -3.42 -1.81
CA CYS A 161 3.27 -4.21 -0.90
C CYS A 161 2.39 -3.31 0.00
N VAL A 162 2.91 -2.19 0.50
CA VAL A 162 2.15 -1.18 1.24
C VAL A 162 1.01 -0.63 0.37
N ASN A 163 1.30 -0.25 -0.88
CA ASN A 163 0.29 0.24 -1.82
C ASN A 163 -0.77 -0.83 -2.13
N GLN A 164 -0.37 -2.09 -2.34
CA GLN A 164 -1.33 -3.16 -2.56
C GLN A 164 -2.25 -3.34 -1.35
N SER A 165 -1.71 -3.27 -0.13
CA SER A 165 -2.52 -3.32 1.10
C SER A 165 -3.49 -2.13 1.22
N LEU A 166 -3.08 -0.92 0.80
CA LEU A 166 -3.96 0.26 0.73
C LEU A 166 -5.10 0.06 -0.27
N LEU A 167 -4.79 -0.45 -1.46
CA LEU A 167 -5.79 -0.73 -2.50
C LEU A 167 -6.78 -1.80 -2.05
N ASP A 168 -6.32 -2.85 -1.38
CA ASP A 168 -7.17 -3.91 -0.84
C ASP A 168 -8.10 -3.36 0.27
N LEU A 169 -7.57 -2.49 1.15
CA LEU A 169 -8.36 -1.80 2.18
C LEU A 169 -9.40 -0.87 1.55
N TYR A 170 -9.04 -0.14 0.50
CA TYR A 170 -9.95 0.73 -0.24
C TYR A 170 -11.08 -0.06 -0.92
N GLN A 171 -10.75 -1.18 -1.56
CA GLN A 171 -11.76 -2.08 -2.15
C GLN A 171 -12.70 -2.62 -1.08
N LEU A 172 -12.19 -3.00 0.09
CA LEU A 172 -13.00 -3.46 1.20
C LEU A 172 -13.94 -2.37 1.73
N ALA A 173 -13.46 -1.14 1.83
CA ALA A 173 -14.26 0.02 2.20
C ALA A 173 -15.40 0.28 1.19
N THR A 174 -15.08 0.21 -0.11
CA THR A 174 -16.05 0.38 -1.20
C THR A 174 -17.12 -0.71 -1.17
N ASN A 175 -16.71 -1.97 -1.04
CA ASN A 175 -17.62 -3.11 -0.91
C ASN A 175 -18.51 -3.01 0.34
N SER A 176 -18.01 -2.35 1.38
CA SER A 176 -18.74 -2.09 2.63
C SER A 176 -19.60 -0.84 2.58
N SER A 177 -19.61 -0.09 1.46
CA SER A 177 -20.27 1.22 1.33
C SER A 177 -19.82 2.22 2.41
N ASP A 178 -18.55 2.16 2.82
CA ASP A 178 -17.95 3.07 3.80
C ASP A 178 -17.33 4.29 3.10
N ALA A 179 -18.18 5.24 2.72
CA ALA A 179 -17.76 6.43 1.98
C ALA A 179 -16.70 7.26 2.73
N HIS A 180 -16.75 7.30 4.07
CA HIS A 180 -15.79 8.06 4.86
C HIS A 180 -14.40 7.40 4.83
N LEU A 181 -14.32 6.07 4.92
CA LEU A 181 -13.05 5.37 4.81
C LEU A 181 -12.47 5.47 3.40
N CYS A 182 -13.29 5.36 2.35
CA CYS A 182 -12.84 5.59 0.97
C CYS A 182 -12.21 6.98 0.81
N ASN A 183 -12.92 8.03 1.24
CA ASN A 183 -12.43 9.40 1.13
C ASN A 183 -11.13 9.63 1.93
N PHE A 184 -11.04 9.06 3.13
CA PHE A 184 -9.82 9.15 3.94
C PHE A 184 -8.60 8.53 3.24
N LEU A 185 -8.78 7.36 2.62
CA LEU A 185 -7.70 6.66 1.91
C LEU A 185 -7.26 7.40 0.63
N GLU A 186 -8.22 7.88 -0.15
CA GLU A 186 -7.96 8.64 -1.39
C GLU A 186 -7.23 9.95 -1.14
N THR A 187 -7.72 10.73 -0.17
CA THR A 187 -7.18 12.06 0.10
C THR A 187 -5.87 12.02 0.89
N GLY A 188 -5.71 11.01 1.74
CA GLY A 188 -4.58 10.90 2.64
C GLY A 188 -3.37 10.18 2.06
N TYR A 189 -3.57 9.09 1.31
CA TYR A 189 -2.49 8.10 1.14
C TYR A 189 -2.27 7.62 -0.29
N LEU A 190 -3.33 7.38 -1.08
CA LEU A 190 -3.17 6.77 -2.41
C LEU A 190 -2.28 7.60 -3.36
N ASP A 191 -2.51 8.92 -3.43
CA ASP A 191 -1.68 9.81 -4.27
C ASP A 191 -0.24 9.96 -3.74
N GLN A 192 -0.08 9.96 -2.40
CA GLN A 192 1.25 10.02 -1.77
C GLN A 192 2.06 8.75 -2.07
N GLN A 193 1.41 7.59 -2.02
CA GLN A 193 2.04 6.30 -2.27
C GLN A 193 2.53 6.18 -3.73
N ASP A 194 1.72 6.61 -4.70
CA ASP A 194 2.11 6.58 -6.11
C ASP A 194 3.31 7.52 -6.40
N LYS A 195 3.31 8.71 -5.80
CA LYS A 195 4.45 9.65 -5.88
C LYS A 195 5.71 9.05 -5.30
N PHE A 196 5.60 8.40 -4.14
CA PHE A 196 6.77 7.81 -3.49
C PHE A 196 7.34 6.61 -4.26
N ILE A 197 6.48 5.72 -4.75
CA ILE A 197 6.90 4.59 -5.61
C ILE A 197 7.61 5.12 -6.87
N LYS A 198 7.15 6.23 -7.44
CA LYS A 198 7.80 6.88 -8.57
C LYS A 198 9.18 7.42 -8.22
N GLU A 199 9.30 8.14 -7.10
CA GLU A 199 10.58 8.69 -6.61
C GLU A 199 11.62 7.58 -6.37
N LEU A 200 11.24 6.51 -5.67
CA LEU A 200 12.10 5.34 -5.49
C LEU A 200 12.47 4.69 -6.82
N GLY A 201 11.51 4.56 -7.76
CA GLY A 201 11.77 4.03 -9.09
C GLY A 201 12.76 4.86 -9.90
N ASP A 202 12.75 6.18 -9.75
CA ASP A 202 13.70 7.09 -10.37
C ASP A 202 15.09 6.94 -9.77
N HIS A 203 15.21 6.85 -8.44
CA HIS A 203 16.48 6.56 -7.78
C HIS A 203 17.07 5.21 -8.22
N VAL A 204 16.26 4.15 -8.26
CA VAL A 204 16.69 2.82 -8.75
C VAL A 204 17.18 2.89 -10.20
N SER A 205 16.45 3.60 -11.07
CA SER A 205 16.82 3.75 -12.48
C SER A 205 18.13 4.52 -12.62
N ASN A 206 18.32 5.59 -11.86
CA ASN A 206 19.55 6.38 -11.86
C ASN A 206 20.75 5.55 -11.38
N LEU A 207 20.61 4.82 -10.27
CA LEU A 207 21.66 3.93 -9.77
C LEU A 207 22.01 2.81 -10.77
N SER A 208 21.01 2.25 -11.44
CA SER A 208 21.21 1.17 -12.42
C SER A 208 21.91 1.65 -13.69
N ASN A 209 21.58 2.86 -14.15
CA ASN A 209 22.12 3.43 -15.39
C ASN A 209 23.55 3.98 -15.26
N VAL A 210 23.96 4.40 -14.05
CA VAL A 210 25.32 4.90 -13.80
C VAL A 210 26.37 3.77 -13.83
N GLY A 211 25.93 2.50 -13.84
CA GLY A 211 26.65 1.38 -14.44
C GLY A 211 28.15 1.32 -14.13
N SER A 212 28.51 1.02 -12.87
CA SER A 212 29.88 0.68 -12.51
C SER A 212 29.94 -0.76 -11.97
N PRO A 213 30.90 -1.60 -12.41
CA PRO A 213 31.11 -2.93 -11.84
C PRO A 213 31.49 -2.88 -10.34
N GLU A 214 31.89 -1.71 -9.85
CA GLU A 214 31.95 -1.34 -8.44
C GLU A 214 30.87 -0.28 -8.16
N GLY A 215 29.70 -0.70 -7.65
CA GLY A 215 28.55 0.17 -7.39
C GLY A 215 28.81 1.35 -6.43
N SER A 216 29.97 1.36 -5.74
CA SER A 216 30.34 2.39 -4.76
C SER A 216 30.43 3.80 -5.34
N LEU A 217 30.96 3.98 -6.55
CA LEU A 217 31.09 5.31 -7.16
C LEU A 217 29.73 5.87 -7.62
N ALA A 218 28.86 5.00 -8.16
CA ALA A 218 27.51 5.38 -8.57
C ALA A 218 26.66 5.79 -7.37
N ASP A 219 26.68 4.97 -6.32
CA ASP A 219 26.01 5.25 -5.05
C ASP A 219 26.52 6.58 -4.45
N TYR A 220 27.84 6.79 -4.43
CA TYR A 220 28.44 8.02 -3.90
C TYR A 220 28.05 9.28 -4.69
N ILE A 221 28.10 9.23 -6.02
CA ILE A 221 27.73 10.38 -6.87
C ILE A 221 26.26 10.72 -6.68
N LEU A 222 25.38 9.70 -6.63
CA LEU A 222 23.94 9.95 -6.48
C LEU A 222 23.58 10.46 -5.09
N ASP A 223 24.26 9.95 -4.05
CA ASP A 223 24.14 10.46 -2.67
C ASP A 223 24.42 11.96 -2.62
N LYS A 224 25.47 12.42 -3.31
CA LYS A 224 25.84 13.84 -3.32
C LYS A 224 24.96 14.71 -4.21
N LEU A 225 24.48 14.19 -5.35
CA LEU A 225 23.86 15.03 -6.38
C LEU A 225 22.33 15.04 -6.36
N THR A 226 21.67 13.99 -5.89
CA THR A 226 20.22 13.81 -6.11
C THR A 226 19.44 13.72 -4.82
N VAL A 227 19.98 13.04 -3.81
CA VAL A 227 19.32 12.93 -2.50
C VAL A 227 19.64 14.14 -1.60
N GLY A 228 20.70 14.89 -1.92
CA GLY A 228 21.02 16.14 -1.23
C GLY A 228 20.07 17.30 -1.55
N ASP A 229 19.55 17.38 -2.78
CA ASP A 229 18.75 18.52 -3.24
C ASP A 229 17.26 18.44 -2.88
N SER A 230 16.74 17.26 -2.53
CA SER A 230 15.37 17.08 -2.01
C SER A 230 15.15 17.69 -0.60
N ASN A 231 16.19 18.30 -0.01
CA ASN A 231 16.16 18.92 1.34
C ASN A 231 16.23 20.46 1.31
N LYS A 232 15.82 21.14 0.23
CA LYS A 232 15.85 22.62 0.14
C LYS A 232 14.50 23.31 0.35
N GLU A 233 13.48 22.60 0.80
CA GLU A 233 12.19 23.18 1.18
C GLU A 233 11.91 22.89 2.66
N ASP A 234 12.53 23.71 3.52
CA ASP A 234 12.09 24.00 4.89
C ASP A 234 11.36 25.36 4.91
#